data_AF-A0A0F7NE56-F1
#
_entry.id   AF-A0A0F7NE56-F1
#
_cell.length_a   1.000
_cell.length_b   1.000
_cell.length_c   1.000
_cell.angle_alpha   90.00
_cell.angle_beta   90.00
_cell.angle_gamma   90.00
#
_symmetry.space_group_name_H-M   'P 1'
#
loop_
_entity.id
_entity.type
_entity.pdbx_description
1 polymer ?
#
loop_
_entity_poly.entity_id
_entity_poly.type
_entity_poly.pdbx_seq_one_letter_code
_entity_poly.pdbx_strand_id
1 'polypeptide(L)'
;MATAEPLPPPVAADLRQMMRLTAAGTAGRGLDAGARAKTGSAEAGGQEQPDSWFTAYRGDVAAAAVVPESSHGSEAAGPVVSAVLAAG
;
A
#
# COMPACT_ATOMS: atom_id res chain seq x y z
N MET A 1 -4.35 14.29 17.20
CA MET A 1 -3.68 14.10 15.89
C MET A 1 -2.38 13.38 16.15
N ALA A 2 -2.07 12.31 15.42
CA ALA A 2 -0.78 11.64 15.54
C ALA A 2 0.32 12.59 15.04
N THR A 3 1.32 12.90 15.88
CA THR A 3 2.49 13.68 15.50
C THR A 3 3.63 12.73 15.20
N ALA A 4 4.07 12.65 13.95
CA ALA A 4 5.27 11.91 13.56
C ALA A 4 6.38 12.91 13.23
N GLU A 5 7.59 12.64 13.72
CA GLU A 5 8.76 13.39 13.27
C GLU A 5 9.00 13.06 11.78
N PRO A 6 9.15 14.07 10.90
CA PRO A 6 9.42 13.81 9.50
C PRO A 6 10.75 13.08 9.32
N LEU A 7 10.76 12.09 8.42
CA LEU A 7 12.02 11.47 7.99
C LEU A 7 12.96 12.53 7.39
N PRO A 8 14.29 12.34 7.51
CA PRO A 8 15.24 13.18 6.80
C PRO A 8 14.89 13.26 5.31
N PRO A 9 14.97 14.44 4.67
CA PRO A 9 14.52 14.61 3.29
C PRO A 9 15.07 13.59 2.27
N PRO A 10 16.36 13.19 2.34
CA PRO A 10 16.90 12.17 1.44
C PRO A 10 16.23 10.79 1.63
N VAL A 11 16.07 10.36 2.88
CA VAL A 11 15.44 9.07 3.23
C VAL A 11 13.99 9.04 2.74
N ALA A 12 13.27 10.15 2.94
CA ALA A 12 11.91 10.26 2.46
C ALA A 12 11.83 10.22 0.93
N ALA A 13 12.77 10.86 0.22
CA ALA A 13 12.82 10.82 -1.24
C ALA A 13 13.07 9.41 -1.77
N ASP A 14 14.03 8.70 -1.20
CA ASP A 14 14.39 7.34 -1.59
C ASP A 14 13.24 6.36 -1.32
N LEU A 15 12.60 6.46 -0.16
CA LEU A 15 11.43 5.64 0.18
C LEU A 15 10.30 5.86 -0.84
N ARG A 16 10.02 7.13 -1.15
CA ARG A 16 9.00 7.46 -2.15
C ARG A 16 9.36 6.88 -3.50
N GLN A 17 10.62 6.94 -3.92
CA GLN A 17 11.07 6.35 -5.19
C GLN A 17 10.82 4.84 -5.24
N MET A 18 11.17 4.11 -4.18
CA MET A 18 10.89 2.67 -4.08
C MET A 18 9.38 2.37 -4.15
N MET A 19 8.55 3.15 -3.48
CA MET A 19 7.09 2.99 -3.53
C MET A 19 6.50 3.29 -4.91
N ARG A 20 7.09 4.24 -5.67
CA ARG A 20 6.68 4.52 -7.05
C ARG A 20 6.97 3.33 -7.96
N LEU A 21 8.12 2.66 -7.77
CA LEU A 21 8.45 1.46 -8.54
C LEU A 21 7.46 0.33 -8.26
N THR A 22 7.01 0.19 -7.01
CA THR A 22 5.98 -0.80 -6.64
C THR A 22 4.64 -0.49 -7.31
N ALA A 23 4.22 0.78 -7.29
CA ALA A 23 2.97 1.23 -7.93
C ALA A 23 2.98 1.06 -9.46
N ALA A 24 4.14 1.22 -10.10
CA ALA A 24 4.30 0.98 -11.53
C ALA A 24 4.41 -0.51 -11.90
N GLY A 25 4.67 -1.38 -10.92
CA GLY A 25 4.78 -2.82 -11.11
C GLY A 25 3.43 -3.54 -11.04
N THR A 26 3.47 -4.86 -11.13
CA THR A 26 2.26 -5.72 -11.05
C THR A 26 1.50 -5.56 -9.75
N ALA A 27 2.19 -5.23 -8.66
CA ALA A 27 1.59 -5.00 -7.36
C ALA A 27 0.68 -3.77 -7.33
N GLY A 28 0.89 -2.77 -8.18
CA GLY A 28 0.09 -1.54 -8.22
C GLY A 28 -1.05 -1.53 -9.22
N ARG A 29 -1.47 -2.69 -9.75
CA ARG A 29 -2.57 -2.77 -10.73
C ARG A 29 -3.83 -2.07 -10.20
N GLY A 30 -4.41 -1.20 -11.02
CA GLY A 30 -5.59 -0.41 -10.66
C GLY A 30 -5.29 0.90 -9.94
N LEU A 31 -4.03 1.24 -9.68
CA LEU A 31 -3.65 2.58 -9.21
C LEU A 31 -3.45 3.54 -10.38
N ASP A 32 -3.90 4.78 -10.19
CA ASP A 32 -3.70 5.85 -11.16
C ASP A 32 -2.23 6.31 -11.23
N ALA A 33 -1.88 6.96 -12.35
CA ALA A 33 -0.55 7.51 -12.56
C ALA A 33 -0.16 8.48 -11.43
N GLY A 34 1.09 8.37 -10.97
CA GLY A 34 1.61 9.19 -9.87
C GLY A 34 1.36 8.64 -8.47
N ALA A 35 0.63 7.52 -8.34
CA ALA A 35 0.49 6.81 -7.07
C ALA A 35 1.83 6.20 -6.59
N ARG A 36 1.93 6.00 -5.29
CA ARG A 36 3.03 5.32 -4.61
C ARG A 36 2.44 4.29 -3.66
N ALA A 37 2.96 3.07 -3.70
CA ALA A 37 2.34 1.95 -3.01
C ALA A 37 3.36 1.05 -2.32
N LYS A 38 2.88 0.31 -1.33
CA LYS A 38 3.56 -0.87 -0.80
C LYS A 38 2.51 -1.93 -0.46
N THR A 39 2.89 -3.18 -0.68
CA THR A 39 2.07 -4.35 -0.40
C THR A 39 2.83 -5.32 0.49
N GLY A 40 2.10 -6.24 1.11
CA GLY A 40 2.68 -7.41 1.72
C GLY A 40 1.63 -8.42 2.16
N SER A 41 2.11 -9.56 2.62
CA SER A 41 1.35 -10.58 3.33
C SER A 41 1.93 -10.73 4.74
N ALA A 42 1.10 -11.10 5.70
CA ALA A 42 1.52 -11.40 7.06
C ALA A 42 1.05 -12.81 7.44
N GLU A 43 2.00 -13.66 7.81
CA GLU A 43 1.72 -15.00 8.32
C GLU A 43 1.33 -14.89 9.80
N ALA A 44 0.05 -15.08 10.12
CA ALA A 44 -0.39 -15.16 11.51
C ALA A 44 -0.43 -16.62 11.97
N GLY A 45 0.07 -16.88 13.18
CA GLY A 45 0.15 -18.24 13.73
C GLY A 45 -1.22 -18.89 13.84
N GLY A 46 -1.36 -20.08 13.25
CA GLY A 46 -2.60 -20.87 13.29
C GLY A 46 -3.55 -20.64 12.11
N GLN A 47 -3.21 -19.79 11.14
CA GLN A 47 -3.97 -19.61 9.91
C GLN A 47 -3.40 -20.45 8.76
N GLU A 48 -4.28 -20.93 7.88
CA GLU A 48 -3.89 -21.60 6.64
C GLU A 48 -3.54 -20.61 5.51
N GLN A 49 -4.07 -19.39 5.59
CA GLN A 49 -3.90 -18.33 4.59
C GLN A 49 -3.39 -17.05 5.27
N PRO A 50 -2.49 -16.28 4.64
CA PRO A 50 -1.92 -15.08 5.24
C PRO A 50 -2.89 -13.89 5.24
N ASP A 51 -2.64 -12.90 6.10
CA ASP A 51 -3.31 -11.61 6.03
C ASP A 51 -2.71 -10.74 4.91
N SER A 52 -3.55 -10.30 3.98
CA SER A 52 -3.15 -9.35 2.93
C SER A 52 -3.14 -7.93 3.46
N TRP A 53 -2.13 -7.14 3.13
CA TRP A 53 -2.17 -5.69 3.34
C TRP A 53 -1.67 -4.90 2.14
N PHE A 54 -2.24 -3.71 2.00
CA PHE A 54 -1.89 -2.76 0.97
C PHE A 54 -1.97 -1.34 1.51
N THR A 55 -0.99 -0.51 1.16
CA THR A 55 -1.05 0.93 1.40
C THR A 55 -0.63 1.68 0.15
N ALA A 56 -1.33 2.77 -0.15
CA ALA A 56 -0.94 3.68 -1.22
C ALA A 56 -1.42 5.10 -0.95
N TYR A 57 -0.81 6.03 -1.67
CA TYR A 57 -1.22 7.42 -1.67
C TYR A 57 -1.02 8.06 -3.04
N ARG A 58 -1.77 9.13 -3.29
CA ARG A 58 -1.67 10.02 -4.45
C ARG A 58 -1.94 11.45 -3.98
N GLY A 59 -1.00 12.35 -4.22
CA GLY A 59 -1.09 13.72 -3.72
C GLY A 59 -1.12 13.74 -2.19
N ASP A 60 -2.20 14.26 -1.64
CA ASP A 60 -2.49 14.41 -0.22
C ASP A 60 -3.43 13.32 0.35
N VAL A 61 -3.98 12.45 -0.52
CA VAL A 61 -4.85 11.35 -0.11
C VAL A 61 -4.05 10.06 0.04
N ALA A 62 -4.19 9.42 1.20
CA ALA A 62 -3.60 8.11 1.50
C ALA A 62 -4.69 7.12 1.95
N ALA A 63 -4.55 5.86 1.58
CA ALA A 63 -5.43 4.77 1.98
C ALA A 63 -4.63 3.51 2.31
N ALA A 64 -5.16 2.70 3.22
CA ALA A 64 -4.60 1.42 3.61
C ALA A 64 -5.72 0.43 3.93
N ALA A 65 -5.52 -0.83 3.58
CA ALA A 65 -6.44 -1.92 3.87
C ALA A 65 -5.69 -3.17 4.33
N VAL A 66 -6.34 -3.93 5.21
CA VAL A 66 -5.94 -5.28 5.60
C VAL A 66 -7.12 -6.21 5.30
N VAL A 67 -6.86 -7.34 4.68
CA VAL A 67 -7.84 -8.39 4.42
C VAL A 67 -7.33 -9.67 5.09
N PRO A 68 -7.94 -10.09 6.22
CA PRO A 68 -7.49 -11.27 6.95
C PRO A 68 -7.66 -12.57 6.18
N GLU A 69 -6.84 -13.58 6.48
CA GLU A 69 -6.95 -14.96 5.98
C GLU A 69 -7.22 -15.04 4.46
N SER A 70 -6.43 -14.30 3.68
CA SER A 70 -6.65 -14.13 2.24
C SER A 70 -5.38 -14.43 1.43
N SER A 71 -5.39 -14.06 0.14
CA SER A 71 -4.24 -14.31 -0.75
C SER A 71 -3.15 -13.24 -0.56
N HIS A 72 -2.39 -12.91 -1.60
CA HIS A 72 -1.32 -11.92 -1.53
C HIS A 72 -1.86 -10.48 -1.48
N GLY A 73 -1.16 -9.59 -0.78
CA GLY A 73 -1.61 -8.21 -0.51
C GLY A 73 -2.13 -7.40 -1.70
N SER A 74 -1.57 -7.59 -2.90
CA SER A 74 -2.02 -6.90 -4.12
C SER A 74 -3.33 -7.42 -4.70
N GLU A 75 -3.73 -8.65 -4.39
CA GLU A 75 -4.93 -9.28 -4.95
C GLU A 75 -6.16 -9.01 -4.10
N ALA A 76 -6.03 -9.13 -2.77
CA ALA A 76 -7.16 -8.93 -1.85
C ALA A 76 -7.27 -7.48 -1.35
N ALA A 77 -6.18 -6.90 -0.84
CA ALA A 77 -6.20 -5.55 -0.26
C ALA A 77 -6.00 -4.42 -1.30
N GLY A 78 -5.31 -4.72 -2.41
CA GLY A 78 -5.06 -3.77 -3.50
C GLY A 78 -6.33 -3.12 -4.11
N PRO A 79 -7.34 -3.91 -4.52
CA PRO A 79 -8.59 -3.37 -5.08
C PRO A 79 -9.34 -2.46 -4.10
N VAL A 80 -9.33 -2.79 -2.80
CA VAL A 80 -9.96 -1.97 -1.76
C VAL A 80 -9.28 -0.60 -1.67
N VAL A 81 -7.95 -0.57 -1.65
CA VAL A 81 -7.20 0.69 -1.59
C VAL A 81 -7.36 1.52 -2.87
N SER A 82 -7.34 0.87 -4.04
CA SER A 82 -7.57 1.54 -5.32
C SER A 82 -8.94 2.22 -5.36
N ALA A 83 -10.00 1.53 -4.92
CA ALA A 83 -11.35 2.09 -4.89
C ALA A 83 -11.46 3.32 -3.97
N VAL A 84 -10.82 3.27 -2.79
CA VAL A 84 -10.80 4.41 -1.85
C VAL A 84 -10.03 5.59 -2.44
N LEU A 85 -8.86 5.36 -3.04
CA LEU A 85 -8.05 6.42 -3.66
C LEU A 85 -8.71 7.03 -4.90
N ALA A 86 -9.56 6.28 -5.61
CA ALA A 86 -10.30 6.79 -6.75
C ALA A 86 -11.50 7.67 -6.34
N ALA A 87 -12.01 7.51 -5.11
CA ALA A 87 -13.13 8.27 -4.58
C ALA A 87 -12.71 9.62 -3.95
N GLY A 88 -11.42 9.86 -3.76
CA GLY A 88 -10.84 11.10 -3.22
C GLY A 88 -10.07 11.90 -4.27
#